data_AF-A0A9X6XUV1-F1
#
_entry.id   AF-A0A9X6XUV1-F1
#
_cell.length_a   1.000
_cell.length_b   1.000
_cell.length_c   1.000
_cell.angle_alpha   90.00
_cell.angle_beta   90.00
_cell.angle_gamma   90.00
#
_symmetry.space_group_name_H-M   'P 1'
#
loop_
_entity.id
_entity.type
_entity.pdbx_description
1 polymer ?
#
loop_
_entity_poly.entity_id
_entity_poly.type
_entity_poly.pdbx_seq_one_letter_code
_entity_poly.pdbx_strand_id
1 'polypeptide(L)'
;MKASIVEYIIAFALVIILFFAAWSLFNKDKYYSKDVYALVEVIQTNVKEEKVPSGKFLRTEYICDVHAKEKNALKIFTYRSDDSLKTKAICDAFQTQKQYEITYNQNDNHIRDYKKL
;
A
#
# COMPACT_ATOMS: atom_id res chain seq x y z
N MET A 1 -2.46 -16.46 53.46
CA MET A 1 -1.23 -16.43 52.63
C MET A 1 -1.19 -15.08 51.93
N LYS A 2 -0.22 -14.21 52.24
CA LYS A 2 -0.08 -12.90 51.58
C LYS A 2 0.74 -13.14 50.30
N ALA A 3 0.15 -12.88 49.14
CA ALA A 3 0.86 -12.92 47.88
C ALA A 3 2.06 -11.96 47.95
N SER A 4 3.23 -12.45 47.53
CA SER A 4 4.45 -11.65 47.56
C SER A 4 4.40 -10.59 46.47
N ILE A 5 5.06 -9.45 46.70
CA ILE A 5 5.15 -8.35 45.71
C ILE A 5 5.71 -8.84 44.36
N VAL A 6 6.55 -9.88 44.40
CA VAL A 6 7.12 -10.53 43.21
C VAL A 6 6.06 -11.24 42.37
N GLU A 7 5.08 -11.90 42.99
CA GLU A 7 3.98 -12.57 42.29
C GLU A 7 3.06 -11.55 41.60
N TYR A 8 2.87 -10.38 42.20
CA TYR A 8 2.13 -9.28 41.59
C TYR A 8 2.81 -8.75 40.32
N ILE A 9 4.13 -8.59 40.33
CA ILE A 9 4.88 -8.11 39.15
C ILE A 9 4.81 -9.12 38.01
N ILE A 10 4.94 -10.42 38.32
CA ILE A 10 4.85 -11.48 37.31
C ILE A 10 3.44 -11.56 36.71
N ALA A 11 2.40 -11.49 37.56
CA ALA A 11 1.02 -11.49 37.10
C ALA A 11 0.72 -10.28 36.21
N PHE A 12 1.23 -9.09 36.55
CA PHE A 12 1.05 -7.88 35.76
C PHE A 12 1.76 -7.96 34.40
N ALA A 13 2.97 -8.51 34.36
CA ALA A 13 3.70 -8.74 33.11
C ALA A 13 2.95 -9.72 32.18
N LEU A 14 2.38 -10.79 32.73
CA LEU A 14 1.58 -11.75 31.96
C LEU A 14 0.33 -11.10 31.36
N VAL A 15 -0.37 -10.25 32.11
CA VAL A 15 -1.54 -9.51 31.60
C VAL A 15 -1.15 -8.59 30.44
N ILE A 16 -0.02 -7.89 30.54
CA ILE A 16 0.48 -7.03 29.47
C ILE A 16 0.81 -7.85 28.22
N ILE A 17 1.53 -8.97 28.36
CA ILE A 17 1.89 -9.84 27.22
C ILE A 17 0.62 -10.37 26.54
N LEU A 18 -0.38 -10.81 27.31
CA LEU A 18 -1.65 -11.28 26.78
C LEU A 18 -2.42 -10.17 26.06
N PHE A 19 -2.39 -8.95 26.59
CA PHE A 19 -3.02 -7.79 25.94
C PHE A 19 -2.37 -7.45 24.60
N PHE A 20 -1.03 -7.43 24.53
CA PHE A 20 -0.30 -7.19 23.27
C PHE A 20 -0.49 -8.33 22.25
N ALA A 21 -0.54 -9.58 22.69
CA ALA A 21 -0.82 -10.72 21.83
C ALA A 21 -2.24 -10.64 21.25
N ALA A 22 -3.25 -10.33 22.07
CA ALA A 22 -4.62 -10.12 21.62
C ALA A 22 -4.71 -8.93 20.64
N TRP A 23 -4.09 -7.80 20.96
CA TRP A 23 -4.05 -6.63 20.07
C TRP A 23 -3.42 -6.93 18.72
N SER A 24 -2.35 -7.73 18.69
CA SER A 24 -1.69 -8.17 17.46
C SER A 24 -2.59 -9.10 16.63
N LEU A 25 -3.31 -10.02 17.28
CA LEU A 25 -4.27 -10.91 16.63
C LEU A 25 -5.48 -10.17 16.05
N PHE A 26 -6.06 -9.21 16.78
CA PHE A 26 -7.20 -8.42 16.29
C PHE A 26 -6.83 -7.41 15.20
N ASN A 27 -5.59 -6.91 15.19
CA ASN A 27 -5.12 -5.98 14.15
C ASN A 27 -4.40 -6.65 12.98
N LYS A 28 -4.20 -7.98 13.00
CA LYS A 28 -3.56 -8.70 11.89
C LYS A 28 -4.27 -8.44 10.55
N ASP A 29 -5.60 -8.45 10.51
CA ASP A 29 -6.33 -8.19 9.27
C ASP A 29 -6.19 -6.75 8.74
N LYS A 30 -5.79 -5.81 9.59
CA LYS A 30 -5.58 -4.41 9.21
C LYS A 30 -4.19 -4.14 8.64
N TYR A 31 -3.20 -4.98 8.95
CA TYR A 31 -1.80 -4.80 8.53
C TYR A 31 -1.32 -5.79 7.46
N TYR A 32 -2.04 -6.89 7.24
CA TYR A 32 -1.73 -7.81 6.14
C TYR A 32 -2.54 -7.39 4.90
N SER A 33 -1.96 -6.45 4.14
CA SER A 33 -2.33 -6.15 2.75
C SER A 33 -2.52 -7.46 1.98
N LYS A 34 -3.73 -7.72 1.48
CA LYS A 34 -3.91 -8.75 0.46
C LYS A 34 -3.57 -8.11 -0.86
N ASP A 35 -2.35 -8.38 -1.32
CA ASP A 35 -1.96 -8.05 -2.68
C ASP A 35 -2.76 -8.93 -3.64
N VAL A 36 -3.44 -8.30 -4.59
CA VAL A 36 -4.31 -8.97 -5.55
C VAL A 36 -3.93 -8.59 -6.97
N TYR A 37 -3.99 -9.60 -7.84
CA TYR A 37 -3.73 -9.48 -9.27
C TYR A 37 -5.06 -9.27 -9.98
N ALA A 38 -5.15 -8.23 -10.80
CA ALA A 38 -6.30 -7.97 -11.63
C ALA A 38 -5.89 -7.62 -13.06
N LEU A 39 -6.60 -8.21 -14.01
CA LEU A 39 -6.57 -7.79 -15.40
C LEU A 39 -7.47 -6.58 -15.57
N VAL A 40 -6.88 -5.45 -15.95
CA VAL A 40 -7.61 -4.19 -16.04
C VAL A 40 -7.41 -3.51 -17.38
N GLU A 41 -8.49 -2.94 -17.90
CA GLU A 41 -8.45 -2.08 -19.08
C GLU A 41 -8.28 -0.64 -18.61
N VAL A 42 -7.17 0.00 -18.96
CA VAL A 42 -6.88 1.39 -18.60
C VAL A 42 -7.68 2.30 -19.50
N ILE A 43 -8.60 3.06 -18.90
CA ILE A 43 -9.45 4.01 -19.61
C ILE A 43 -8.75 5.38 -19.66
N GLN A 44 -8.13 5.78 -18.55
CA GLN A 44 -7.53 7.10 -18.43
C GLN A 44 -6.47 7.10 -17.33
N THR A 45 -5.37 7.81 -17.57
CA THR A 45 -4.33 8.01 -16.57
C THR A 45 -4.13 9.51 -16.34
N ASN A 46 -4.11 9.94 -15.08
CA ASN A 46 -3.81 11.32 -14.70
C ASN A 46 -2.44 11.37 -14.02
N VAL A 47 -1.52 12.17 -14.56
CA VAL A 47 -0.16 12.29 -14.05
C VAL A 47 -0.01 13.63 -13.35
N LYS A 48 0.46 13.59 -12.10
CA LYS A 48 0.73 14.77 -11.28
C LYS A 48 2.21 14.80 -10.92
N GLU A 49 2.78 16.01 -10.96
CA GLU A 49 4.13 16.27 -10.45
C GLU A 49 4.00 16.89 -9.05
N GLU A 50 4.59 16.24 -8.05
CA GLU A 50 4.59 16.73 -6.68
C GLU A 50 6.02 17.04 -6.24
N LYS A 51 6.25 18.21 -5.64
CA LYS A 51 7.54 18.53 -5.02
C LYS A 51 7.53 17.99 -3.60
N VAL A 52 8.27 16.91 -3.38
CA VAL A 52 8.38 16.27 -2.08
C VAL A 52 9.76 16.48 -1.47
N PRO A 53 9.84 16.67 -0.16
CA PRO A 53 11.11 16.77 0.54
C PRO A 53 11.82 15.41 0.54
N SER A 54 13.03 15.37 -0.02
CA SER A 54 13.92 14.21 0.01
C SER A 54 15.21 14.58 0.75
N GLY A 55 15.24 14.31 2.06
CA GLY A 55 16.36 14.67 2.92
C GLY A 55 16.60 16.19 2.95
N LYS A 56 17.75 16.64 2.41
CA LYS A 56 18.16 18.05 2.38
C LYS A 56 17.67 18.83 1.15
N PHE A 57 17.05 18.18 0.17
CA PHE A 57 16.67 18.80 -1.09
C PHE A 57 15.20 18.49 -1.43
N LEU A 58 14.56 19.40 -2.16
CA LEU A 58 13.26 19.12 -2.77
C LEU A 58 13.49 18.26 -4.02
N ARG A 59 12.76 17.15 -4.12
CA ARG A 59 12.73 16.29 -5.28
C ARG A 59 11.35 16.37 -5.92
N THR A 60 11.30 16.43 -7.24
CA THR A 60 10.04 16.23 -7.96
C THR A 60 9.75 14.74 -8.03
N GLU A 61 8.63 14.29 -7.48
CA GLU A 61 8.10 12.94 -7.69
C GLU A 61 6.92 13.00 -8.65
N TYR A 62 6.85 11.99 -9.52
CA TYR A 62 5.69 11.77 -10.38
C TYR A 62 4.75 10.80 -9.68
N ILE A 63 3.44 11.04 -9.81
CA ILE A 63 2.40 10.14 -9.32
C ILE A 63 1.39 10.01 -10.44
N CYS A 64 0.95 8.77 -10.72
CA CYS A 64 -0.15 8.55 -11.66
C CYS A 64 -1.33 7.83 -11.04
N ASP A 65 -2.51 8.40 -11.27
CA ASP A 65 -3.81 7.81 -10.99
C ASP A 65 -4.30 7.08 -12.26
N VAL A 66 -4.30 5.76 -12.23
CA VAL A 66 -4.74 4.87 -13.30
C VAL A 66 -6.22 4.54 -13.09
N HIS A 67 -7.08 5.12 -13.91
CA HIS A 67 -8.50 4.78 -13.97
C HIS A 67 -8.68 3.59 -14.89
N ALA A 68 -9.11 2.47 -14.34
CA ALA A 68 -9.24 1.23 -15.08
C ALA A 68 -10.59 0.56 -14.85
N LYS A 69 -11.06 -0.16 -15.88
CA LYS A 69 -12.28 -0.97 -15.82
C LYS A 69 -11.90 -2.40 -15.47
N GLU A 70 -12.46 -2.92 -14.39
CA GLU A 70 -12.34 -4.32 -14.01
C GLU A 70 -13.73 -4.96 -13.99
N LYS A 71 -13.96 -5.95 -14.86
CA LYS A 71 -15.16 -6.79 -15.00
C LYS A 71 -16.48 -6.04 -15.23
N ASN A 72 -16.85 -5.06 -14.38
CA ASN A 72 -17.94 -4.09 -14.54
C ASN A 72 -17.81 -2.85 -13.62
N ALA A 73 -16.69 -2.66 -12.92
CA ALA A 73 -16.46 -1.53 -12.02
C ALA A 73 -15.31 -0.66 -12.51
N LEU A 74 -15.43 0.67 -12.30
CA LEU A 74 -14.32 1.59 -12.44
C LEU A 74 -13.50 1.56 -11.15
N LYS A 75 -12.21 1.28 -11.26
CA LYS A 75 -11.23 1.35 -10.17
C LYS A 75 -10.19 2.41 -10.47
N ILE A 76 -9.66 3.01 -9.42
CA ILE A 76 -8.56 3.98 -9.49
C ILE A 76 -7.42 3.36 -8.72
N PHE A 77 -6.27 3.23 -9.39
CA PHE A 77 -5.05 2.76 -8.78
C PHE A 77 -4.01 3.87 -8.79
N THR A 78 -3.23 3.99 -7.73
CA THR A 78 -2.16 5.00 -7.67
C THR A 78 -0.80 4.30 -7.71
N TYR A 79 0.07 4.74 -8.62
CA TYR A 79 1.46 4.29 -8.69
C TYR A 79 2.40 5.40 -8.20
N ARG A 80 3.30 5.03 -7.28
CA ARG A 80 4.36 5.88 -6.74
C ARG A 80 5.59 5.03 -6.41
N SER A 81 6.77 5.51 -6.76
CA SER A 81 8.05 4.88 -6.41
C SER A 81 9.08 5.93 -6.00
N ASP A 82 10.04 5.52 -5.18
CA ASP A 82 11.20 6.33 -4.80
C ASP A 82 12.09 6.70 -6.00
N ASP A 83 11.87 6.18 -7.20
CA ASP A 83 12.54 6.65 -8.41
C ASP A 83 11.60 7.47 -9.29
N SER A 84 11.75 8.80 -9.23
CA SER A 84 10.98 9.77 -10.00
C SER A 84 11.08 9.57 -11.52
N LEU A 85 12.26 9.28 -12.07
CA LEU A 85 12.43 9.10 -13.51
C LEU A 85 11.77 7.81 -13.97
N LYS A 86 11.94 6.74 -13.19
CA LYS A 86 11.26 5.47 -13.42
C LYS A 86 9.74 5.64 -13.33
N THR A 87 9.26 6.36 -12.32
CA THR A 87 7.83 6.61 -12.10
C THR A 87 7.23 7.35 -13.28
N LYS A 88 7.90 8.40 -13.77
CA LYS A 88 7.46 9.12 -14.98
C LYS A 88 7.32 8.19 -16.18
N ALA A 89 8.36 7.40 -16.48
CA ALA A 89 8.35 6.49 -17.62
C ALA A 89 7.20 5.47 -17.55
N ILE A 90 6.85 5.02 -16.35
CA ILE A 90 5.75 4.09 -16.09
C ILE A 90 4.40 4.78 -16.28
N CYS A 91 4.24 5.99 -15.75
CA CYS A 91 3.03 6.78 -15.94
C CYS A 91 2.78 7.08 -17.43
N ASP A 92 3.84 7.40 -18.18
CA ASP A 92 3.78 7.59 -19.64
C ASP A 92 3.44 6.26 -20.36
N ALA A 93 3.91 5.12 -19.86
CA ALA A 93 3.54 3.81 -20.39
C ALA A 93 2.05 3.49 -20.19
N PHE A 94 1.48 3.76 -19.01
CA PHE A 94 0.03 3.66 -18.76
C PHE A 94 -0.77 4.64 -19.64
N GLN A 95 -0.15 5.76 -20.04
CA GLN A 95 -0.52 6.65 -21.16
C GLN A 95 -0.90 5.93 -22.46
N THR A 96 -0.03 5.01 -22.86
CA THR A 96 0.06 4.56 -24.26
C THR A 96 -0.55 3.18 -24.50
N GLN A 97 -0.80 2.40 -23.46
CA GLN A 97 -1.33 1.03 -23.58
C GLN A 97 -2.65 0.89 -22.85
N LYS A 98 -3.51 0.04 -23.40
CA LYS A 98 -4.89 -0.09 -22.95
C LYS A 98 -5.12 -1.19 -21.93
N GLN A 99 -4.20 -2.14 -21.78
CA GLN A 99 -4.44 -3.31 -20.94
C GLN A 99 -3.20 -3.73 -20.17
N TYR A 100 -3.39 -3.99 -18.88
CA TYR A 100 -2.33 -4.38 -17.96
C TYR A 100 -2.84 -5.43 -16.98
N GLU A 101 -1.93 -6.28 -16.54
CA GLU A 101 -2.10 -7.05 -15.31
C GLU A 101 -1.48 -6.23 -14.17
N ILE A 102 -2.29 -5.78 -13.21
CA ILE A 102 -1.85 -4.94 -12.10
C ILE A 102 -1.97 -5.72 -10.80
N THR A 103 -0.88 -5.75 -10.05
CA THR A 103 -0.84 -6.21 -8.66
C THR A 103 -0.97 -5.01 -7.74
N TYR A 104 -1.97 -5.02 -6.87
CA TYR A 104 -2.23 -3.89 -6.01
C TYR A 104 -2.68 -4.33 -4.62
N ASN A 105 -2.45 -3.46 -3.65
CA ASN A 105 -2.97 -3.64 -2.30
C ASN A 105 -4.45 -3.26 -2.30
N GLN A 106 -5.33 -4.21 -1.95
CA GLN A 106 -6.78 -3.97 -1.95
C GLN A 106 -7.25 -2.89 -0.99
N ASN A 107 -6.48 -2.62 0.07
CA ASN A 107 -6.91 -1.70 1.14
C ASN A 107 -6.72 -0.22 0.76
N ASP A 108 -5.69 0.08 -0.04
CA ASP A 108 -5.33 1.46 -0.41
C ASP A 108 -5.26 1.69 -1.93
N ASN A 109 -5.49 0.64 -2.73
CA ASN A 109 -5.38 0.64 -4.19
C ASN A 109 -4.03 1.11 -4.72
N HIS A 110 -2.95 1.00 -3.93
CA HIS A 110 -1.61 1.24 -4.42
C HIS A 110 -1.11 0.09 -5.28
N ILE A 111 -0.58 0.43 -6.44
CA ILE A 111 0.06 -0.52 -7.35
C ILE A 111 1.38 -0.97 -6.72
N ARG A 112 1.53 -2.28 -6.55
CA ARG A 112 2.78 -2.93 -6.09
C ARG A 112 3.63 -3.36 -7.28
N ASP A 113 2.98 -3.95 -8.27
CA ASP A 113 3.63 -4.44 -9.48
C ASP A 113 2.67 -4.35 -10.67
N TYR A 114 3.19 -4.36 -11.89
CA TYR A 114 2.40 -4.34 -13.10
C TYR A 114 3.14 -5.08 -14.22
N LYS A 115 2.36 -5.76 -15.07
CA LYS A 115 2.85 -6.49 -16.23
C LYS A 115 2.09 -6.05 -17.46
N LYS A 116 2.86 -5.68 -18.48
CA LYS A 116 2.35 -5.41 -19.84
C LYS A 116 1.88 -6.72 -20.49
N LEU A 117 0.76 -6.64 -21.21
CA LEU A 117 0.26 -7.70 -22.08
C LEU A 117 0.51 -7.40 -23.55
#